data_AF-A0A383EY23-F1
#
_entry.id   AF-A0A383EY23-F1
#
_cell.length_a   1.000
_cell.length_b   1.000
_cell.length_c   1.000
_cell.angle_alpha   90.00
_cell.angle_beta   90.00
_cell.angle_gamma   90.00
#
_symmetry.space_group_name_H-M   'P 1'
#
loop_
_entity.id
_entity.type
_entity.pdbx_description
1 polymer ?
#
loop_
_entity_poly.entity_id
_entity_poly.type
_entity_poly.pdbx_seq_one_letter_code
_entity_poly.pdbx_strand_id
1 'polypeptide(L)' 'MQKWEYKVVKRADISEVKLNAWGAEGWELMNFVFPHCNIPGSFDEIDVEVVLRRPTEG' A
#
# COMPACT_ATOMS: atom_id res chain seq x y z
N MET A 1 23.66 -0.31 4.14
CA MET A 1 22.37 -0.77 3.58
C MET A 1 21.29 0.13 4.16
N GLN A 2 20.52 0.78 3.29
CA GLN A 2 19.43 1.67 3.70
C GLN A 2 18.30 0.87 4.34
N LYS A 3 17.83 1.31 5.50
CA LYS A 3 16.71 0.68 6.21
C LYS A 3 15.40 1.36 5.75
N TRP A 4 14.34 0.57 5.64
CA TRP A 4 13.04 1.00 5.13
C TRP A 4 11.92 0.60 6.10
N GLU A 5 10.96 1.48 6.28
CA GLU A 5 9.68 1.24 6.92
C GLU A 5 8.65 0.93 5.84
N TYR A 6 7.72 0.02 6.12
CA TYR A 6 6.68 -0.40 5.19
C TYR A 6 5.31 -0.28 5.84
N LYS A 7 4.31 0.12 5.04
CA LYS A 7 2.90 0.04 5.41
C LYS A 7 2.10 -0.60 4.28
N VAL A 8 1.20 -1.51 4.63
CA VAL A 8 0.28 -2.18 3.71
C VAL A 8 -1.10 -1.58 3.92
N VAL A 9 -1.76 -1.17 2.83
CA VAL A 9 -3.05 -0.48 2.89
C VAL A 9 -3.98 -1.06 1.84
N LYS A 10 -5.23 -1.35 2.23
CA LYS A 10 -6.26 -1.76 1.26
C LYS A 10 -6.58 -0.61 0.32
N ARG A 11 -6.64 -0.89 -0.98
CA ARG A 11 -6.94 0.10 -2.02
C ARG A 11 -8.29 0.80 -1.80
N ALA A 12 -9.27 0.07 -1.26
CA ALA A 12 -10.59 0.60 -0.93
C ALA A 12 -10.54 1.71 0.14
N ASP A 13 -9.56 1.68 1.03
CA ASP A 13 -9.40 2.66 2.12
C ASP A 13 -8.60 3.91 1.71
N ILE A 14 -8.18 3.98 0.44
CA ILE A 14 -7.30 5.02 -0.09
C ILE A 14 -8.10 6.09 -0.83
N SER A 15 -7.97 7.33 -0.37
CA SER A 15 -8.37 8.54 -1.09
C SER A 15 -7.13 9.32 -1.53
N GLU A 16 -7.30 10.18 -2.54
CA GLU A 16 -6.25 11.11 -2.99
C GLU A 16 -5.70 11.96 -1.85
N VAL A 17 -6.57 12.45 -0.96
CA VAL A 17 -6.19 13.25 0.21
C VAL A 17 -5.25 12.46 1.14
N LYS A 18 -5.54 11.17 1.40
CA LYS A 18 -4.66 10.31 2.22
C LYS A 18 -3.32 10.06 1.53
N LEU A 19 -3.32 9.81 0.22
CA LEU A 19 -2.08 9.62 -0.55
C LEU A 19 -1.19 10.87 -0.51
N ASN A 20 -1.78 12.04 -0.71
CA ASN A 20 -1.04 13.31 -0.68
C ASN A 20 -0.45 13.58 0.71
N ALA A 21 -1.21 13.32 1.77
CA ALA A 21 -0.71 13.44 3.14
C ALA A 21 0.48 12.49 3.40
N TRP A 22 0.38 11.23 2.98
CA TRP A 22 1.46 10.27 3.11
C TRP A 22 2.69 10.63 2.26
N GLY A 23 2.48 11.16 1.05
CA GLY A 23 3.58 11.67 0.23
C GLY A 23 4.32 12.82 0.91
N ALA A 24 3.60 13.73 1.56
CA ALA A 24 4.19 14.82 2.35
C ALA A 24 4.99 14.32 3.57
N GLU A 25 4.62 13.16 4.14
CA GLU A 25 5.35 12.46 5.20
C GLU A 25 6.55 11.63 4.69
N GLY A 26 6.83 11.64 3.38
CA GLY A 26 7.95 10.92 2.77
C GLY A 26 7.65 9.45 2.43
N TRP A 27 6.37 9.04 2.40
CA TRP A 27 5.99 7.70 1.94
C TRP A 27 5.91 7.62 0.42
N GLU A 28 6.55 6.60 -0.13
CA GLU A 28 6.55 6.26 -1.54
C GLU A 28 5.65 5.06 -1.81
N LEU A 29 4.79 5.14 -2.83
CA LEU A 29 4.03 3.99 -3.30
C LEU A 29 4.96 3.00 -4.02
N MET A 30 4.85 1.71 -3.69
CA MET A 30 5.57 0.66 -4.38
C MET A 30 4.81 0.16 -5.61
N ASN A 31 5.55 -0.23 -6.66
CA ASN A 31 4.99 -0.74 -7.92
C ASN A 31 4.58 -2.22 -7.85
N PHE A 32 3.91 -2.63 -6.76
CA PHE A 32 3.30 -3.96 -6.68
C PHE A 32 2.03 -3.94 -5.84
N VAL A 33 1.15 -4.87 -6.16
CA VAL A 33 -0.17 -5.03 -5.58
C VAL A 33 -0.28 -6.46 -5.08
N PHE A 34 -0.85 -6.65 -3.89
CA PHE A 34 -1.21 -7.98 -3.39
C PHE A 34 -2.71 -8.21 -3.60
N PRO A 35 -3.10 -9.03 -4.59
CA PRO A 35 -4.47 -9.48 -4.72
C PRO A 35 -4.74 -10.57 -3.68
N HIS A 36 -5.71 -10.32 -2.80
CA HIS A 36 -6.26 -11.32 -1.90
C HIS A 36 -7.65 -11.72 -2.39
N CYS A 37 -7.81 -13.01 -2.73
CA CYS A 37 -9.15 -13.57 -2.91
C CYS A 37 -9.72 -13.86 -1.53
N ASN A 38 -10.78 -13.15 -1.16
CA ASN A 38 -11.46 -13.37 0.12
C ASN A 38 -12.30 -14.66 0.13
N ILE A 39 -12.59 -15.23 -1.04
CA ILE A 39 -13.37 -16.46 -1.20
C ILE A 39 -12.58 -17.43 -2.11
N PRO A 40 -12.21 -18.63 -1.63
CA PRO A 40 -11.59 -19.64 -2.48
C PRO A 40 -12.51 -20.01 -3.65
N GLY A 41 -12.08 -19.71 -4.88
CA GLY A 41 -12.80 -20.06 -6.11
C GLY A 41 -13.81 -19.03 -6.63
N SER A 42 -13.92 -17.85 -6.01
CA SER A 42 -14.68 -16.72 -6.57
C SER A 42 -13.74 -15.60 -7.04
N PHE A 43 -14.04 -15.02 -8.19
CA PHE A 43 -13.40 -13.83 -8.74
C PHE A 43 -14.13 -12.53 -8.36
N ASP A 44 -15.23 -12.62 -7.59
CA ASP A 44 -16.15 -11.49 -7.37
C ASP A 44 -15.60 -10.48 -6.35
N GLU A 45 -14.71 -10.91 -5.44
CA GLU A 45 -14.11 -10.04 -4.43
C GLU A 45 -12.58 -10.23 -4.40
N ILE A 46 -11.89 -9.43 -5.22
CA ILE A 46 -10.44 -9.27 -5.16
C ILE A 46 -10.14 -8.05 -4.28
N ASP A 47 -9.66 -8.31 -3.06
CA ASP A 47 -9.10 -7.27 -2.21
C ASP A 47 -7.71 -6.91 -2.74
N VAL A 48 -7.52 -5.64 -3.06
CA VAL A 48 -6.26 -5.11 -3.60
C VAL A 48 -5.55 -4.38 -2.46
N GLU A 49 -4.38 -4.86 -2.06
CA GLU A 49 -3.52 -4.13 -1.12
C GLU A 49 -2.36 -3.46 -1.87
N VAL A 50 -2.03 -2.25 -1.44
CA VAL A 50 -0.84 -1.51 -1.92
C VAL A 50 0.16 -1.36 -0.78
N VAL A 51 1.43 -1.32 -1.14
CA VAL A 51 2.51 -1.12 -0.19
C VAL A 51 3.10 0.26 -0.38
N LEU A 52 3.28 0.98 0.72
CA LEU A 52 4.09 2.19 0.76
C LEU A 52 5.34 1.92 1.59
N ARG A 53 6.43 2.60 1.25
CA ARG A 53 7.69 2.54 1.99
C ARG A 53 8.22 3.93 2.27
N ARG A 54 9.02 4.09 3.33
CA ARG A 54 9.84 5.28 3.57
C ARG A 54 11.17 4.89 4.19
N PRO A 55 12.26 5.63 3.99
CA PRO A 55 13.52 5.34 4.67
C PRO A 55 13.39 5.58 6.18
N THR A 56 13.93 4.67 7.01
CA THR A 56 13.86 4.81 8.49
C THR A 56 14.91 5.74 9.08
N GLU A 57 15.88 6.17 8.29
CA GLU A 57 16.89 7.20 8.61
C GLU A 57 17.80 7.37 7.39
N GLY A 58 18.26 8.61 7.17
CA GLY A 58 19.36 8.99 6.27
C GLY A 58 20.35 9.84 7.05
#